data_AF-A0A350LY59-F1
#
_entry.id   AF-A0A350LY59-F1
#
_cell.length_a   1.000
_cell.length_b   1.000
_cell.length_c   1.000
_cell.angle_alpha   90.00
_cell.angle_beta   90.00
_cell.angle_gamma   90.00
#
_symmetry.space_group_name_H-M   'P 1'
#
loop_
_entity.id
_entity.type
_entity.pdbx_description
1 polymer ?
#
loop_
_entity_poly.entity_id
_entity_poly.type
_entity_poly.pdbx_seq_one_letter_code
_entity_poly.pdbx_strand_id
1 'polypeptide(L)' 'MKEKARFWYTKSKDFVKEVWTEANPERGNVSWPTKKAIVGSTIAVLISVIIFSIYLAIVDYISLTIMMFLIR' A
#
# COMPACT_ATOMS: atom_id res chain seq x y z
N MET A 1 -1.30 -16.71 36.05
CA MET A 1 -0.54 -16.28 34.84
C MET A 1 -0.69 -17.23 33.65
N LYS A 2 -0.42 -18.55 33.79
CA LYS A 2 -0.54 -19.53 32.70
C LYS A 2 -1.96 -19.61 32.07
N GLU A 3 -3.00 -19.38 32.87
CA GLU A 3 -4.39 -19.42 32.42
C GLU A 3 -4.78 -18.22 31.56
N LYS A 4 -4.38 -17.00 31.96
CA LYS A 4 -4.50 -15.80 31.13
C LYS A 4 -3.76 -15.96 29.80
N ALA A 5 -2.56 -16.53 29.82
CA ALA A 5 -1.78 -16.77 28.60
C ALA A 5 -2.49 -17.76 27.64
N ARG A 6 -3.07 -18.83 28.17
CA ARG A 6 -3.88 -19.77 27.37
C ARG A 6 -5.15 -19.13 26.83
N PHE A 7 -5.84 -18.33 27.65
CA PHE A 7 -7.05 -17.60 27.24
C PHE A 7 -6.78 -16.62 26.09
N TRP A 8 -5.70 -15.85 26.18
CA TRP A 8 -5.30 -14.95 25.09
C TRP A 8 -4.89 -15.72 23.83
N TYR A 9 -4.17 -16.84 23.97
CA TYR A 9 -3.80 -17.69 22.84
C TYR A 9 -5.01 -18.27 22.09
N THR A 10 -6.00 -18.81 22.82
CA THR A 10 -7.22 -19.33 22.18
C THR A 10 -8.02 -18.23 21.52
N LYS A 11 -8.17 -17.08 22.19
CA LYS A 11 -8.91 -15.93 21.63
C LYS A 11 -8.27 -15.38 20.35
N SER A 12 -6.95 -15.25 20.30
CA SER A 12 -6.27 -14.82 19.06
C SER A 12 -6.39 -15.86 17.95
N LYS A 13 -6.32 -17.15 18.27
CA LYS A 13 -6.51 -18.22 17.29
C LYS A 13 -7.92 -18.21 16.70
N ASP A 14 -8.94 -18.06 17.55
CA ASP A 14 -10.33 -18.00 17.13
C ASP A 14 -10.57 -16.76 16.26
N PHE A 15 -10.02 -15.61 16.64
CA PHE A 15 -10.11 -14.38 15.85
C PHE A 15 -9.49 -14.51 14.46
N VAL A 16 -8.26 -15.06 14.36
CA VAL A 16 -7.61 -15.26 13.05
C VAL A 16 -8.41 -16.23 12.18
N LYS A 17 -9.01 -17.26 12.79
CA LYS A 17 -9.87 -18.21 12.09
C LYS A 17 -11.11 -17.52 11.50
N GLU A 18 -11.79 -16.70 12.29
CA GLU A 18 -12.97 -15.94 11.84
C GLU A 18 -12.61 -14.96 10.71
N VAL A 19 -11.53 -14.20 10.86
CA VAL A 19 -11.05 -13.27 9.82
C VAL A 19 -10.73 -14.02 8.53
N TRP A 20 -10.06 -15.17 8.62
CA TRP A 20 -9.74 -15.96 7.43
C TRP A 20 -10.98 -16.54 6.76
N THR A 21 -12.00 -16.95 7.52
CA THR A 21 -13.28 -17.41 6.95
C THR A 21 -13.96 -16.31 6.14
N GLU A 22 -13.93 -15.06 6.62
CA GLU A 22 -14.54 -13.91 5.93
C GLU A 22 -13.71 -13.44 4.73
N ALA A 23 -12.38 -13.44 4.88
CA ALA A 23 -11.42 -12.94 3.89
C ALA A 23 -11.01 -13.99 2.84
N ASN A 24 -11.41 -15.25 2.97
CA ASN A 24 -10.99 -16.32 2.06
C ASN A 24 -11.37 -16.00 0.59
N PRO A 25 -10.43 -15.99 -0.36
CA PRO A 25 -10.72 -15.64 -1.76
C PRO A 25 -11.74 -16.55 -2.46
N GLU A 26 -11.91 -17.79 -2.01
CA GLU A 26 -12.80 -18.76 -2.65
C GLU A 26 -14.23 -18.78 -2.09
N ARG A 27 -14.40 -18.48 -0.80
CA ARG A 27 -15.66 -18.69 -0.06
C ARG A 27 -16.01 -17.58 0.93
N GLY A 28 -15.14 -16.59 1.07
CA GLY A 28 -15.36 -15.44 1.95
C GLY A 28 -16.31 -14.44 1.31
N ASN A 29 -16.91 -13.58 2.13
CA ASN A 29 -17.83 -12.53 1.66
C ASN A 29 -17.10 -11.31 1.09
N VAL A 30 -15.77 -11.24 1.26
CA VAL A 30 -14.94 -10.14 0.75
C VAL A 30 -14.70 -10.30 -0.75
N SER A 31 -15.05 -9.28 -1.51
CA SER A 31 -14.81 -9.21 -2.96
C SER A 31 -13.37 -8.78 -3.25
N TRP A 32 -12.47 -9.74 -3.45
CA TRP A 32 -11.09 -9.44 -3.84
C TRP A 32 -10.99 -9.07 -5.32
N PRO A 33 -10.14 -8.09 -5.67
CA PRO A 33 -9.92 -7.71 -7.06
C PRO A 33 -9.24 -8.85 -7.82
N THR A 34 -9.61 -9.03 -9.09
CA THR A 34 -8.95 -10.02 -9.95
C THR A 34 -7.50 -9.65 -10.23
N LYS A 35 -6.66 -10.63 -10.56
CA LYS A 35 -5.26 -10.40 -10.96
C LYS A 35 -5.13 -9.32 -12.04
N LYS A 36 -6.06 -9.26 -13.00
CA LYS A 36 -6.06 -8.25 -14.07
C LYS A 36 -6.30 -6.84 -13.53
N ALA A 37 -7.24 -6.69 -12.59
CA ALA A 37 -7.52 -5.39 -11.97
C ALA A 37 -6.32 -4.89 -11.15
N ILE A 38 -5.67 -5.78 -10.39
CA ILE A 38 -4.46 -5.43 -9.63
C ILE A 38 -3.35 -4.96 -10.58
N VAL A 39 -3.05 -5.72 -11.63
CA VAL A 39 -2.02 -5.34 -12.62
C VAL A 39 -2.35 -4.00 -13.28
N GLY A 40 -3.61 -3.77 -13.65
CA GLY A 40 -4.05 -2.49 -14.22
C GLY A 40 -3.82 -1.32 -13.27
N SER A 41 -4.18 -1.48 -11.99
CA SER A 41 -3.97 -0.45 -10.97
C SER A 41 -2.48 -0.17 -10.72
N THR A 42 -1.63 -1.20 -10.66
CA THR A 42 -0.18 -1.03 -10.48
C THR A 42 0.46 -0.33 -11.68
N ILE A 43 0.05 -0.65 -12.90
CA ILE A 43 0.53 0.04 -14.11
C ILE A 43 0.17 1.52 -14.06
N ALA A 44 -1.05 1.86 -13.65
CA ALA A 44 -1.45 3.26 -13.49
C ALA A 44 -0.56 3.99 -12.48
N VAL A 45 -0.28 3.38 -11.32
CA VAL A 45 0.61 3.95 -10.29
C VAL A 45 2.03 4.15 -10.84
N LEU A 46 2.59 3.18 -11.56
CA LEU A 46 3.92 3.31 -12.15
C LEU A 46 3.99 4.48 -13.13
N ILE A 47 2.99 4.64 -13.98
CA ILE A 47 2.90 5.78 -14.92
C ILE A 47 2.81 7.10 -14.14
N SER A 48 1.97 7.18 -13.11
CA SER A 48 1.86 8.38 -12.28
C SER A 48 3.19 8.74 -11.62
N VAL A 49 3.90 7.78 -11.04
CA VAL A 49 5.21 8.01 -10.40
C VAL A 49 6.24 8.53 -11.41
N ILE A 50 6.26 7.99 -12.63
CA ILE A 50 7.16 8.47 -13.70
C ILE A 50 6.87 9.94 -14.03
N ILE A 51 5.59 10.29 -14.22
CA ILE A 51 5.18 11.66 -14.54
C ILE A 51 5.58 12.62 -13.41
N PHE A 52 5.28 12.28 -12.15
CA PHE A 52 5.64 13.11 -11.01
C PHE A 52 7.16 13.23 -10.82
N SER A 53 7.91 12.16 -11.05
CA SER A 53 9.37 12.18 -10.97
C SER A 53 9.98 13.15 -12.00
N ILE A 54 9.48 13.13 -13.24
CA ILE A 54 9.92 14.06 -14.30
C ILE A 54 9.54 15.49 -13.92
N TYR A 55 8.31 15.71 -13.44
CA TYR A 55 7.86 17.03 -13.01
C TYR A 55 8.75 17.59 -11.89
N LEU A 56 9.00 16.81 -10.84
CA LEU A 56 9.86 17.22 -9.73
C LEU A 56 11.28 17.52 -10.21
N ALA A 57 11.87 16.68 -11.06
CA ALA A 57 13.20 16.91 -11.61
C ALA A 57 13.30 18.25 -12.37
N ILE A 58 12.25 18.61 -13.15
CA ILE A 58 12.19 19.91 -13.84
C ILE A 58 12.09 21.06 -12.84
N VAL A 59 11.18 20.95 -11.86
CA VAL A 59 10.98 21.99 -10.84
C VAL A 59 12.24 22.22 -10.01
N ASP A 60 12.94 21.15 -9.63
CA ASP A 60 14.19 21.20 -8.88
C ASP A 60 15.28 21.88 -9.71
N TYR A 61 15.41 21.51 -10.99
CA TYR A 61 16.38 22.12 -11.90
C TYR A 61 16.13 23.63 -12.08
N ILE A 62 14.87 24.02 -12.28
CA ILE A 62 14.48 25.44 -12.43
C ILE A 62 14.76 26.19 -11.12
N SER A 63 14.37 25.62 -9.98
CA SER A 63 14.60 26.25 -8.66
C SER A 63 16.08 26.45 -8.38
N LEU A 64 16.92 25.47 -8.68
CA LEU A 64 18.38 25.60 -8.55
C LEU A 64 18.94 26.68 -9.47
N THR A 65 18.46 26.76 -10.72
CA THR A 65 18.87 27.78 -11.67
C THR A 65 18.51 29.19 -11.18
N ILE A 66 17.28 29.36 -10.67
CA ILE A 66 16.82 30.63 -10.08
C ILE A 66 17.64 30.99 -8.85
N MET A 67 17.87 30.05 -7.94
CA MET A 67 18.69 30.29 -6.75
C MET A 67 20.11 30.72 -7.11
N MET A 68 20.75 30.04 -8.06
CA MET A 68 22.09 30.44 -8.54
C MET A 68 22.10 31.83 -9.17
N PHE A 69 21.04 32.20 -9.89
CA PHE A 69 20.90 33.55 -10.45
C PHE A 69 20.70 34.62 -9.36
N LEU A 70 19.98 34.31 -8.29
CA LEU A 70 19.74 35.25 -7.17
C LEU A 70 20.96 35.44 -6.27
N ILE A 71 21.79 34.40 -6.10
CA ILE A 71 22.98 34.43 -5.24
C ILE A 71 24.16 35.14 -5.94
N ARG A 72 24.15 35.17 -7.28
CA ARG A 72 25.15 35.85 -8.09
C ARG A 72 24.83 37.34 -8.24
#